data_AF-A0A343TGJ1-F1
#
_entry.id   AF-A0A343TGJ1-F1
#
_cell.length_a   1.000
_cell.length_b   1.000
_cell.length_c   1.000
_cell.angle_alpha   90.00
_cell.angle_beta   90.00
_cell.angle_gamma   90.00
#
_symmetry.space_group_name_H-M   'P 1'
#
loop_
_entity.id
_entity.type
_entity.pdbx_description
1 polymer ?
#
loop_
_entity_poly.entity_id
_entity_poly.type
_entity_poly.pdbx_seq_one_letter_code
_entity_poly.pdbx_strand_id
1 'polypeptide(L)'
;MTDTEVPDSGCFAGEGRAFSIGTEGPRIAMRLHLSVLTDLGEPGSFGVELAGSTGQFDVVHLVAGVQFAGVEDADRFLRDPFQAFDLVYTYELRLPMLADTPGVDPVHTEDEPPVDGPVGVADC
;
A
#
# COMPACT_ATOMS: atom_id res chain seq x y z
N MET A 1 17.54 -18.11 5.42
CA MET A 1 17.37 -16.70 5.80
C MET A 1 16.53 -16.10 4.68
N THR A 2 15.21 -16.05 4.87
CA THR A 2 14.30 -15.61 3.80
C THR A 2 14.43 -14.10 3.68
N ASP A 3 14.75 -13.65 2.47
CA ASP A 3 14.69 -12.23 2.14
C ASP A 3 13.23 -11.81 2.28
N THR A 4 12.96 -10.78 3.08
CA THR A 4 11.59 -10.29 3.24
C THR A 4 11.32 -9.51 1.98
N GLU A 5 10.52 -10.07 1.07
CA GLU A 5 10.08 -9.38 -0.13
C GLU A 5 8.67 -8.86 0.09
N VAL A 6 8.37 -7.69 -0.47
CA VAL A 6 7.01 -7.15 -0.43
C VAL A 6 6.21 -7.82 -1.54
N PRO A 7 5.11 -8.55 -1.21
CA PRO A 7 4.20 -9.07 -2.22
C PRO A 7 3.69 -7.93 -3.10
N ASP A 8 3.62 -8.18 -4.40
CA ASP A 8 2.99 -7.23 -5.34
C ASP A 8 1.47 -7.27 -5.11
N SER A 9 0.90 -6.11 -4.76
CA SER A 9 -0.55 -5.96 -4.57
C SER A 9 -1.30 -5.86 -5.90
N GLY A 10 -0.62 -5.48 -6.99
CA GLY A 10 -1.28 -5.12 -8.25
C GLY A 10 -2.01 -3.77 -8.20
N CYS A 11 -2.04 -3.07 -7.06
CA CYS A 11 -2.75 -1.81 -6.89
C CYS A 11 -2.02 -0.60 -7.50
N PHE A 12 -0.73 -0.72 -7.80
CA PHE A 12 0.08 0.40 -8.26
C PHE A 12 0.72 0.10 -9.62
N ALA A 13 0.62 1.07 -10.53
CA ALA A 13 1.26 0.98 -11.83
C ALA A 13 2.79 0.96 -11.73
N GLY A 14 3.41 0.05 -12.49
CA GLY A 14 4.86 -0.08 -12.61
C GLY A 14 5.55 -0.78 -11.41
N GLU A 15 6.85 -1.04 -11.55
CA GLU A 15 7.61 -1.89 -10.61
C GLU A 15 7.97 -1.22 -9.28
N GLY A 16 7.72 0.08 -9.13
CA GLY A 16 8.12 0.86 -7.96
C GLY A 16 9.64 0.86 -7.70
N ARG A 17 10.03 1.11 -6.45
CA ARG A 17 11.41 1.05 -5.96
C ARG A 17 11.46 0.32 -4.63
N ALA A 18 12.23 -0.76 -4.55
CA ALA A 18 12.37 -1.55 -3.35
C ALA A 18 13.40 -0.94 -2.38
N PHE A 19 13.07 -0.96 -1.09
CA PHE A 19 13.95 -0.61 0.02
C PHE A 19 13.76 -1.60 1.16
N SER A 20 14.80 -1.72 1.99
CA SER A 20 14.76 -2.52 3.20
C SER A 20 15.23 -1.70 4.40
N ILE A 21 14.54 -1.81 5.52
CA ILE A 21 14.89 -1.19 6.80
C ILE A 21 15.17 -2.29 7.82
N GLY A 22 16.29 -2.16 8.52
CA GLY A 22 16.76 -3.14 9.50
C GLY A 22 17.66 -4.21 8.87
N THR A 23 18.78 -4.47 9.52
CA THR A 23 19.77 -5.48 9.10
C THR A 23 19.88 -6.64 10.08
N GLU A 24 19.38 -6.46 11.31
CA GLU A 24 19.40 -7.43 12.40
C GLU A 24 18.09 -7.37 13.18
N GLY A 25 17.50 -8.52 13.52
CA GLY A 25 16.24 -8.59 14.25
C GLY A 25 15.02 -8.24 13.38
N PRO A 26 14.13 -7.32 13.80
CA PRO A 26 12.99 -6.87 13.01
C PRO A 26 13.40 -6.22 11.70
N ARG A 27 12.67 -6.51 10.62
CA ARG A 27 12.93 -5.99 9.27
C ARG A 27 11.65 -5.49 8.64
N ILE A 28 11.76 -4.43 7.84
CA ILE A 28 10.68 -3.93 6.99
C ILE A 28 11.19 -3.93 5.56
N ALA A 29 10.50 -4.65 4.68
CA ALA A 29 10.64 -4.48 3.25
C ALA A 29 9.58 -3.49 2.77
N MET A 30 9.93 -2.62 1.84
CA MET A 30 9.00 -1.66 1.27
C MET A 30 9.21 -1.46 -0.22
N ARG A 31 8.14 -1.22 -0.97
CA ARG A 31 8.17 -0.80 -2.37
C ARG A 31 7.47 0.55 -2.49
N LEU A 32 8.18 1.56 -2.99
CA LEU A 32 7.65 2.92 -3.17
C LEU A 32 7.28 3.15 -4.63
N HIS A 33 6.05 3.59 -4.87
CA HIS A 33 5.51 3.91 -6.20
C HIS A 33 5.38 5.42 -6.34
N LEU A 34 5.98 5.98 -7.39
CA LEU A 34 6.05 7.43 -7.66
C LEU A 34 5.78 7.75 -9.13
N SER A 35 5.08 6.87 -9.86
CA SER A 35 4.90 7.02 -11.32
C SER A 35 4.16 8.31 -11.68
N VAL A 36 3.27 8.80 -10.82
CA VAL A 36 2.59 10.11 -10.99
C VAL A 36 3.57 11.30 -11.09
N LEU A 37 4.76 11.19 -10.50
CA LEU A 37 5.77 12.26 -10.56
C LEU A 37 6.56 12.25 -11.88
N THR A 38 6.42 11.19 -12.66
CA THR A 38 7.14 11.02 -13.93
C THR A 38 6.31 11.37 -15.14
N ASP A 39 4.99 11.23 -15.05
CA ASP A 39 4.03 11.68 -16.05
C ASP A 39 2.68 11.98 -15.36
N LEU A 40 2.16 13.20 -15.57
CA LEU A 40 0.87 13.64 -15.05
C LEU A 40 -0.23 13.62 -16.14
N GLY A 41 0.14 13.38 -17.39
CA GLY A 41 -0.80 13.26 -18.51
C GLY A 41 -1.42 11.87 -18.61
N GLU A 42 -0.71 10.85 -18.15
CA GLU A 42 -1.10 9.44 -18.19
C GLU A 42 -1.49 8.90 -16.80
N PRO A 43 -2.14 7.73 -16.72
CA PRO A 43 -2.38 7.05 -15.46
C PRO A 43 -1.09 6.78 -14.67
N GLY A 44 -1.14 6.96 -13.36
CA GLY A 44 -0.01 6.80 -12.47
C GLY A 44 -0.42 6.43 -11.05
N SER A 45 0.56 6.35 -10.15
CA SER A 45 0.34 6.04 -8.74
C SER A 45 1.35 6.75 -7.85
N PHE A 46 0.90 7.01 -6.62
CA PHE A 46 1.75 7.42 -5.51
C PHE A 46 1.37 6.58 -4.30
N GLY A 47 2.29 5.77 -3.79
CA GLY A 47 1.96 4.87 -2.70
C GLY A 47 3.11 4.01 -2.26
N VAL A 48 2.83 3.18 -1.29
CA VAL A 48 3.78 2.27 -0.68
C VAL A 48 3.15 0.90 -0.46
N GLU A 49 3.93 -0.14 -0.69
CA GLU A 49 3.68 -1.48 -0.21
C GLU A 49 4.73 -1.81 0.86
N LEU A 50 4.32 -2.40 1.97
CA LEU A 50 5.15 -2.66 3.15
C LEU A 50 4.91 -4.08 3.66
N ALA A 51 6.00 -4.76 4.03
CA ALA A 51 5.98 -6.03 4.74
C ALA A 51 6.96 -5.97 5.91
N GLY A 52 6.43 -6.02 7.13
CA GLY A 52 7.21 -6.04 8.37
C GLY A 52 7.28 -7.44 8.98
N SER A 53 8.46 -7.84 9.41
CA SER A 53 8.73 -9.18 9.96
C SER A 53 9.66 -9.13 11.18
N THR A 54 9.60 -10.17 12.00
CA THR A 54 10.54 -10.41 13.12
C THR A 54 10.95 -11.88 13.16
N GLY A 55 12.26 -12.14 13.01
CA GLY A 55 12.76 -13.50 12.85
C GLY A 55 12.18 -14.16 11.59
N GLN A 56 11.40 -15.22 11.78
CA GLN A 56 10.68 -15.94 10.72
C GLN A 56 9.18 -15.57 10.61
N PHE A 57 8.71 -14.62 11.41
CA PHE A 57 7.29 -14.27 11.46
C PHE A 57 7.02 -12.99 10.67
N ASP A 58 6.06 -13.06 9.75
CA ASP A 58 5.44 -11.87 9.17
C ASP A 58 4.47 -11.28 10.20
N VAL A 59 4.56 -9.97 10.39
CA VAL A 59 3.82 -9.25 11.43
C VAL A 59 2.85 -8.25 10.82
N VAL A 60 3.25 -7.54 9.77
CA VAL A 60 2.41 -6.50 9.19
C VAL A 60 2.56 -6.45 7.67
N HIS A 61 1.43 -6.33 6.98
CA HIS A 61 1.38 -5.93 5.57
C HIS A 61 0.56 -4.65 5.46
N LEU A 62 1.03 -3.72 4.64
CA LEU A 62 0.31 -2.48 4.36
C LEU A 62 0.52 -2.10 2.90
N VAL A 63 -0.59 -1.91 2.19
CA VAL A 63 -0.65 -1.26 0.89
C VAL A 63 -1.40 0.04 1.12
N ALA A 64 -0.78 1.19 0.83
CA ALA A 64 -1.40 2.49 1.07
C ALA A 64 -0.94 3.51 0.03
N GLY A 65 -1.88 4.23 -0.57
CA GLY A 65 -1.55 5.25 -1.55
C GLY A 65 -2.76 5.73 -2.34
N VAL A 66 -2.49 6.21 -3.54
CA VAL A 66 -3.49 6.64 -4.52
C VAL A 66 -3.14 6.13 -5.91
N GLN A 67 -4.16 5.75 -6.65
CA GLN A 67 -4.11 5.65 -8.10
C GLN A 67 -4.52 7.00 -8.69
N PHE A 68 -3.93 7.35 -9.81
CA PHE A 68 -4.19 8.58 -10.55
C PHE A 68 -4.59 8.22 -11.98
N ALA A 69 -5.74 8.71 -12.43
CA ALA A 69 -6.29 8.36 -13.74
C ALA A 69 -5.67 9.13 -14.92
N GLY A 70 -4.89 10.19 -14.67
CA GLY A 70 -4.42 11.11 -15.71
C GLY A 70 -5.25 12.39 -15.81
N VAL A 71 -4.73 13.39 -16.52
CA VAL A 71 -5.46 14.63 -16.84
C VAL A 71 -5.89 14.63 -18.31
N GLU A 72 -7.09 14.13 -18.60
CA GLU A 72 -7.67 14.19 -19.96
C GLU A 72 -8.29 15.56 -20.28
N ASP A 73 -8.90 16.23 -19.27
CA ASP A 73 -9.54 17.55 -19.39
C ASP A 73 -9.02 18.49 -18.29
N ALA A 74 -8.23 19.49 -18.69
CA ALA A 74 -7.61 20.45 -17.79
C ALA A 74 -8.64 21.34 -17.07
N ASP A 75 -9.71 21.77 -17.74
CA ASP A 75 -10.72 22.64 -17.12
C ASP A 75 -11.58 21.89 -16.10
N ARG A 76 -11.78 20.59 -16.33
CA ARG A 76 -12.43 19.70 -15.36
C ARG A 76 -11.53 19.45 -14.15
N PHE A 77 -10.26 19.16 -14.39
CA PHE A 77 -9.26 18.93 -13.34
C PHE A 77 -9.03 20.17 -12.46
N LEU A 78 -8.99 21.38 -13.05
CA LEU A 78 -8.85 22.62 -12.28
C LEU A 78 -10.06 22.94 -11.39
N ARG A 79 -11.25 22.41 -11.73
CA ARG A 79 -12.46 22.57 -10.91
C ARG A 79 -12.52 21.57 -9.77
N ASP A 80 -12.09 20.35 -10.03
CA ASP A 80 -12.01 19.28 -9.03
C ASP A 80 -10.83 18.36 -9.36
N PRO A 81 -9.66 18.57 -8.75
CA PRO A 81 -8.49 17.75 -9.01
C PRO A 81 -8.57 16.38 -8.30
N PHE A 82 -9.41 16.26 -7.26
CA PHE A 82 -9.48 15.06 -6.43
C PHE A 82 -10.19 13.92 -7.15
N GLN A 83 -11.14 14.20 -8.03
CA GLN A 83 -11.84 13.19 -8.83
C GLN A 83 -10.93 12.34 -9.73
N ALA A 84 -9.67 12.77 -9.95
CA ALA A 84 -8.69 12.02 -10.73
C ALA A 84 -7.93 10.99 -9.88
N PHE A 85 -8.20 10.93 -8.58
CA PHE A 85 -7.54 10.04 -7.64
C PHE A 85 -8.52 9.09 -6.96
N ASP A 86 -8.08 7.85 -6.79
CA ASP A 86 -8.74 6.85 -5.96
C ASP A 86 -7.77 6.36 -4.88
N LEU A 87 -8.27 6.21 -3.65
CA LEU A 87 -7.49 5.71 -2.52
C LEU A 87 -7.23 4.21 -2.67
N VAL A 88 -6.02 3.80 -2.36
CA VAL A 88 -5.63 2.40 -2.21
C VAL A 88 -5.33 2.14 -0.74
N TYR A 89 -5.98 1.15 -0.15
CA TYR A 89 -5.69 0.72 1.21
C TYR A 89 -5.96 -0.77 1.41
N THR A 90 -4.98 -1.47 1.95
CA THR A 90 -5.11 -2.83 2.48
C THR A 90 -4.15 -2.96 3.65
N TYR A 91 -4.65 -3.40 4.78
CA TYR A 91 -3.86 -3.60 5.99
C TYR A 91 -4.08 -5.01 6.54
N GLU A 92 -2.99 -5.62 6.97
CA GLU A 92 -3.03 -6.87 7.69
C GLU A 92 -2.02 -6.84 8.84
N LEU A 93 -2.48 -7.19 10.04
CA LEU A 93 -1.67 -7.40 11.23
C LEU A 93 -1.79 -8.85 11.67
N ARG A 94 -0.64 -9.52 11.76
CA ARG A 94 -0.51 -10.86 12.33
C ARG A 94 0.14 -10.74 13.71
N LEU A 95 -0.43 -11.43 14.69
CA LEU A 95 0.04 -11.51 16.07
C LEU A 95 0.46 -12.96 16.39
N PRO A 96 1.66 -13.40 15.96
CA PRO A 96 2.10 -14.79 16.10
C PRO A 96 2.07 -15.33 17.53
N MET A 97 2.27 -14.47 18.53
CA MET A 97 2.21 -14.85 19.94
C MET A 97 0.81 -15.26 20.42
N LEU A 98 -0.23 -14.93 19.65
CA LEU A 98 -1.62 -15.27 19.96
C LEU A 98 -2.15 -16.44 19.13
N ALA A 99 -1.36 -16.99 18.20
CA ALA A 99 -1.82 -18.01 17.23
C ALA A 99 -2.47 -19.24 17.88
N ASP A 100 -2.00 -19.65 19.06
CA ASP A 100 -2.53 -20.80 19.80
C ASP A 100 -3.49 -20.41 20.95
N THR A 101 -3.90 -19.14 21.04
CA THR A 101 -4.77 -18.65 22.12
C THR A 101 -6.23 -18.95 21.80
N PRO A 102 -6.95 -19.74 22.63
CA PRO A 102 -8.34 -20.08 22.36
C PRO A 102 -9.25 -18.84 22.35
N GLY A 103 -10.06 -18.70 21.30
CA GLY A 103 -11.05 -17.64 21.16
C GLY A 103 -10.49 -16.27 20.76
N VAL A 104 -9.23 -16.21 20.33
CA VAL A 104 -8.59 -14.98 19.83
C VAL A 104 -8.30 -15.14 18.34
N ASP A 105 -8.57 -14.09 17.58
CA ASP A 105 -8.11 -14.01 16.19
C ASP A 105 -6.68 -13.44 16.16
N PRO A 106 -5.68 -14.21 15.72
CA PRO A 106 -4.31 -13.72 15.60
C PRO A 106 -4.09 -12.88 14.34
N VAL A 107 -5.07 -12.77 13.44
CA VAL A 107 -4.98 -11.96 12.22
C VAL A 107 -6.07 -10.90 12.23
N HIS A 108 -5.68 -9.68 11.91
CA HIS A 108 -6.59 -8.57 11.73
C HIS A 108 -6.36 -7.97 10.34
N THR A 109 -7.43 -7.85 9.56
CA THR A 109 -7.42 -7.29 8.20
C THR A 109 -8.36 -6.10 8.12
N GLU A 110 -7.94 -5.03 7.44
CA GLU A 110 -8.75 -3.85 7.16
C GLU A 110 -8.50 -3.38 5.73
N ASP A 111 -9.57 -3.31 4.95
CA ASP A 111 -9.53 -2.83 3.55
C ASP A 111 -10.16 -1.44 3.41
N GLU A 112 -10.83 -0.95 4.46
CA GLU A 112 -11.37 0.41 4.47
C GLU A 112 -10.28 1.40 4.88
N PRO A 113 -9.97 2.42 4.04
CA PRO A 113 -9.00 3.44 4.40
C PRO A 113 -9.38 4.13 5.71
N PRO A 114 -8.43 4.40 6.63
CA PRO A 114 -8.69 5.09 7.89
C PRO A 114 -8.86 6.61 7.72
N VAL A 115 -9.37 7.03 6.56
CA VAL A 115 -9.57 8.42 6.15
C VAL A 115 -10.84 8.54 5.33
N ASP A 116 -11.65 9.55 5.63
CA ASP A 116 -12.78 9.96 4.80
C ASP A 116 -12.34 11.03 3.80
N GLY A 117 -12.81 10.95 2.56
CA GLY A 117 -12.44 11.91 1.52
C GLY A 117 -13.44 12.01 0.37
N PRO A 118 -13.31 13.04 -0.48
CA PRO A 118 -14.15 13.22 -1.67
C PRO A 118 -13.77 12.26 -2.83
N VAL A 119 -12.89 11.30 -2.57
CA VAL A 119 -12.26 10.41 -3.55
C VAL A 119 -12.82 9.00 -3.41
N GLY A 120 -12.78 8.23 -4.51
CA GLY A 120 -13.15 6.83 -4.49
C GLY A 120 -12.14 5.97 -3.74
N VAL A 121 -12.51 4.71 -3.52
CA VAL A 121 -11.59 3.65 -3.11
C VAL A 121 -11.39 2.77 -4.35
N ALA A 122 -10.14 2.49 -4.68
CA ALA A 122 -9.80 1.70 -5.84
C ALA A 122 -10.05 0.21 -5.57
N ASP A 123 -10.62 -0.48 -6.56
CA ASP A 123 -10.72 -1.93 -6.56
C ASP A 123 -9.43 -2.52 -7.16
N CYS A 124 -8.60 -3.07 -6.27
CA CYS A 124 -7.48 -3.95 -6.56
C CYS A 124 -7.52 -5.12 -5.57
#